data_AF-K1TYA3-F1
#
_entry.id   AF-K1TYA3-F1
#
_cell.length_a   1.000
_cell.length_b   1.000
_cell.length_c   1.000
_cell.angle_alpha   90.00
_cell.angle_beta   90.00
_cell.angle_gamma   90.00
#
_symmetry.space_group_name_H-M   'P 1'
#
loop_
_entity.id
_entity.type
_entity.pdbx_description
1 polymer ?
#
loop_
_entity_poly.entity_id
_entity_poly.type
_entity_poly.pdbx_seq_one_letter_code
_entity_poly.pdbx_strand_id
1 'polypeptide(L)'
;YQGKQWIRLNKQVELLDTPGILWPKFEDQTVGQHLAFIGSIKDELIQSVELALDLIEFLTASYPGILGKTYSVDESEDSIAILNAIAVNCGCLKKGNELDHDKAAFLLLDDFRNARLGKISVENPQDGENNGN
;
A
#
# COMPACT_ATOMS: atom_id res chain seq x y z
N TYR A 1 10.45 30.20 10.80
CA TYR A 1 9.05 29.99 10.40
C TYR A 1 8.75 30.87 9.21
N GLN A 2 8.80 30.31 8.00
CA GLN A 2 8.44 31.02 6.78
C GLN A 2 6.91 30.98 6.68
N GLY A 3 6.26 32.15 6.73
CA GLY A 3 4.81 32.26 6.74
C GLY A 3 4.18 31.80 5.42
N LYS A 4 2.90 31.37 5.49
CA LYS A 4 2.09 30.94 4.35
C LYS A 4 2.22 31.94 3.19
N GLN A 5 2.79 31.51 2.06
CA GLN A 5 2.86 32.33 0.85
C GLN A 5 1.68 32.01 -0.07
N TRP A 6 1.02 33.07 -0.54
CA TRP A 6 0.01 32.99 -1.59
C TRP A 6 0.70 33.06 -2.94
N ILE A 7 0.51 32.06 -3.78
CA ILE A 7 1.01 32.00 -5.14
C ILE A 7 -0.14 32.37 -6.08
N ARG A 8 -0.02 33.53 -6.76
CA ARG A 8 -0.98 33.94 -7.79
C ARG A 8 -0.69 33.22 -9.09
N LEU A 9 -1.62 32.40 -9.56
CA LEU A 9 -1.52 31.72 -10.86
C LEU A 9 -2.11 32.60 -11.98
N ASN A 10 -3.16 33.39 -11.69
CA ASN A 10 -3.70 34.43 -12.59
C ASN A 10 -4.56 35.45 -11.80
N LYS A 11 -5.27 36.38 -12.49
CA LYS A 11 -6.09 37.43 -11.86
C LYS A 11 -7.29 36.92 -11.04
N GLN A 12 -7.65 35.65 -11.15
CA GLN A 12 -8.84 35.03 -10.53
C GLN A 12 -8.49 33.87 -9.60
N VAL A 13 -7.26 33.36 -9.62
CA VAL A 13 -6.85 32.17 -8.87
C VAL A 13 -5.60 32.47 -8.05
N GLU A 14 -5.76 32.32 -6.73
CA GLU A 14 -4.69 32.36 -5.74
C GLU A 14 -4.58 30.97 -5.09
N LEU A 15 -3.37 30.43 -5.05
CA LEU A 15 -3.04 29.15 -4.43
C LEU A 15 -2.31 29.39 -3.10
N LEU A 16 -2.82 28.80 -2.02
CA LEU A 16 -2.17 28.86 -0.72
C LEU A 16 -1.22 27.66 -0.59
N ASP A 17 0.10 27.92 -0.50
CA ASP A 17 1.17 26.91 -0.54
C ASP A 17 1.37 26.13 0.78
N THR A 18 0.28 25.92 1.53
CA THR A 18 0.24 24.94 2.62
C THR A 18 -1.01 24.12 2.43
N PRO A 19 -0.95 22.93 1.78
CA PRO A 19 -2.09 22.02 1.81
C PRO A 19 -2.40 21.72 3.28
N GLY A 20 -3.66 21.88 3.68
CA GLY A 20 -4.07 21.57 5.05
C GLY A 20 -3.77 20.10 5.35
N ILE A 21 -2.97 19.83 6.38
CA ILE A 21 -2.78 18.48 6.90
C ILE A 21 -4.00 18.19 7.78
N LEU A 22 -4.97 17.46 7.25
CA LEU A 22 -6.03 16.89 8.06
C LEU A 22 -5.56 15.51 8.52
N TRP A 23 -5.48 15.33 9.84
CA TRP A 23 -5.31 14.03 10.46
C TRP A 23 -6.71 13.59 10.92
N PRO A 24 -7.49 12.87 10.10
CA PRO A 24 -8.72 12.28 10.60
C PRO A 24 -8.31 11.24 11.64
N LYS A 25 -8.93 11.27 12.83
CA LYS A 25 -8.92 10.08 13.69
C LYS A 25 -9.56 8.98 12.85
N PHE A 26 -8.83 7.91 12.56
CA PHE A 26 -9.34 6.80 11.76
C PHE A 26 -10.47 6.13 12.53
N GLU A 27 -11.72 6.54 12.26
CA GLU A 27 -12.90 5.84 12.76
C GLU A 27 -13.13 4.53 11.99
N ASP A 28 -12.58 4.42 10.78
CA ASP A 28 -12.65 3.23 9.92
C ASP A 28 -11.25 2.62 9.75
N GLN A 29 -11.11 1.36 10.17
CA GLN A 29 -9.88 0.58 10.09
C GLN A 29 -9.44 0.37 8.63
N THR A 30 -10.40 0.28 7.70
CA THR A 30 -10.18 0.10 6.26
C THR A 30 -9.48 1.30 5.66
N VAL A 31 -9.89 2.52 6.04
CA VAL A 31 -9.27 3.78 5.58
C VAL A 31 -7.83 3.87 6.08
N GLY A 32 -7.59 3.49 7.34
CA GLY A 32 -6.24 3.42 7.90
C GLY A 32 -5.34 2.45 7.13
N GLN A 33 -5.87 1.28 6.78
CA GLN A 33 -5.16 0.25 6.02
C GLN A 33 -4.85 0.70 4.59
N HIS A 34 -5.79 1.33 3.88
CA HIS A 34 -5.53 1.89 2.55
C HIS A 34 -4.45 2.97 2.58
N LEU A 35 -4.46 3.84 3.59
CA LEU A 35 -3.43 4.86 3.77
C LEU A 35 -2.06 4.26 4.07
N ALA A 36 -2.01 3.14 4.81
CA ALA A 36 -0.79 2.39 5.03
C ALA A 36 -0.26 1.75 3.73
N PHE A 37 -1.13 1.15 2.92
CA PHE A 37 -0.76 0.57 1.62
C PHE A 37 -0.09 1.59 0.70
N ILE A 38 -0.68 2.78 0.55
CA ILE A 38 -0.16 3.83 -0.34
C ILE A 38 1.01 4.64 0.27
N GLY A 39 1.44 4.33 1.49
CA GLY A 39 2.58 5.01 2.14
C GLY A 39 2.27 6.40 2.69
N SER A 40 0.99 6.71 2.95
CA SER A 40 0.59 7.96 3.61
C SER A 40 0.85 7.95 5.12
N ILE A 41 1.17 6.79 5.68
CA ILE A 41 1.58 6.58 7.08
C ILE A 41 3.07 6.22 7.09
N LYS A 42 3.82 6.73 8.08
CA LYS A 42 5.26 6.46 8.20
C LYS A 42 5.52 4.96 8.41
N ASP A 43 6.37 4.39 7.57
CA ASP A 43 6.73 2.97 7.60
C ASP A 43 7.32 2.53 8.96
N GLU A 44 8.00 3.41 9.70
CA GLU A 44 8.54 3.14 11.05
C GLU A 44 7.46 2.78 12.09
N LEU A 45 6.21 3.17 11.85
CA LEU A 45 5.09 2.93 12.75
C LEU A 45 4.31 1.65 12.39
N ILE A 46 4.68 0.97 11.30
CA ILE A 46 3.91 -0.14 10.73
C ILE A 46 4.74 -1.42 10.76
N GLN A 47 4.09 -2.54 11.10
CA GLN A 47 4.67 -3.86 10.90
C GLN A 47 4.57 -4.23 9.41
N SER A 48 5.67 -4.06 8.67
CA SER A 48 5.67 -4.20 7.20
C SER A 48 5.23 -5.60 6.73
N VAL A 49 5.57 -6.64 7.49
CA VAL A 49 5.15 -8.01 7.17
C VAL A 49 3.65 -8.17 7.28
N GLU A 50 3.02 -7.71 8.37
CA GLU A 50 1.56 -7.76 8.53
C GLU A 50 0.87 -6.96 7.42
N LEU A 51 1.36 -5.75 7.13
CA LEU A 51 0.80 -4.93 6.04
C LEU A 51 0.95 -5.62 4.67
N ALA A 52 2.05 -6.33 4.43
CA ALA A 52 2.26 -7.07 3.19
C ALA A 52 1.30 -8.27 3.09
N LEU A 53 1.03 -8.96 4.18
CA LEU A 53 0.03 -10.05 4.21
C LEU A 53 -1.36 -9.51 3.89
N ASP A 54 -1.77 -8.41 4.54
CA ASP A 54 -3.04 -7.74 4.27
C ASP A 54 -3.14 -7.30 2.81
N LEU A 55 -2.04 -6.80 2.24
CA LEU A 55 -1.98 -6.41 0.83
C LEU A 55 -2.11 -7.63 -0.10
N ILE A 56 -1.49 -8.77 0.22
CA ILE A 56 -1.64 -10.01 -0.55
C ILE A 56 -3.09 -10.46 -0.56
N GLU A 57 -3.78 -10.43 0.60
CA GLU A 57 -5.20 -10.78 0.69
C GLU A 57 -6.07 -9.83 -0.14
N PHE A 58 -5.78 -8.53 -0.08
CA PHE A 58 -6.46 -7.55 -0.91
C PHE A 58 -6.26 -7.81 -2.41
N LEU A 59 -5.02 -8.08 -2.83
CA LEU A 59 -4.67 -8.29 -4.24
C LEU A 59 -5.23 -9.61 -4.80
N THR A 60 -5.17 -10.69 -4.03
CA THR A 60 -5.75 -11.99 -4.43
C THR A 60 -7.28 -11.91 -4.55
N ALA A 61 -7.95 -11.15 -3.67
CA ALA A 61 -9.39 -10.96 -3.72
C ALA A 61 -9.84 -10.01 -4.86
N SER A 62 -9.17 -8.88 -5.03
CA SER A 62 -9.64 -7.80 -5.91
C SER A 62 -8.99 -7.83 -7.30
N TYR A 63 -7.77 -8.37 -7.41
CA TYR A 63 -6.97 -8.39 -8.64
C TYR A 63 -6.26 -9.74 -8.86
N PRO A 64 -7.03 -10.84 -8.95
CA PRO A 64 -6.45 -12.17 -9.09
C PRO A 64 -5.58 -12.28 -10.36
N GLY A 65 -4.46 -12.97 -10.23
CA GLY A 65 -3.47 -13.24 -11.27
C GLY A 65 -2.30 -12.25 -11.34
N ILE A 66 -2.35 -11.13 -10.62
CA ILE A 66 -1.26 -10.13 -10.63
C ILE A 66 -0.01 -10.66 -9.93
N LEU A 67 -0.17 -11.30 -8.76
CA LEU A 67 0.96 -11.78 -7.97
C LEU A 67 1.63 -12.98 -8.66
N GLY A 68 0.84 -13.92 -9.18
CA GLY A 68 1.30 -15.06 -9.95
C GLY A 68 2.03 -14.63 -11.21
N LYS A 69 1.54 -13.61 -11.92
CA LYS A 69 2.22 -13.06 -13.09
C LYS A 69 3.55 -12.37 -12.75
N THR A 70 3.60 -11.65 -11.62
CA THR A 70 4.77 -10.82 -11.28
C THR A 70 5.85 -11.61 -10.56
N TYR A 71 5.46 -12.45 -9.61
CA TYR A 71 6.35 -13.17 -8.71
C TYR A 71 6.37 -14.68 -8.94
N SER A 72 5.61 -15.21 -9.91
CA SER A 72 5.53 -16.66 -10.20
C SER A 72 5.08 -17.48 -8.98
N VAL A 73 4.08 -16.99 -8.25
CA VAL A 73 3.51 -17.62 -7.05
C VAL A 73 2.12 -18.19 -7.32
N ASP A 74 1.69 -19.15 -6.49
CA ASP A 74 0.32 -19.68 -6.51
C ASP A 74 -0.58 -18.81 -5.62
N GLU A 75 -1.56 -18.15 -6.22
CA GLU A 75 -2.49 -17.26 -5.52
C GLU A 75 -3.65 -18.01 -4.84
N SER A 76 -3.72 -19.33 -4.97
CA SER A 76 -4.71 -20.17 -4.26
C SER A 76 -4.28 -20.54 -2.83
N GLU A 77 -3.01 -20.31 -2.50
CA GLU A 77 -2.43 -20.54 -1.17
C GLU A 77 -2.74 -19.37 -0.21
N ASP A 78 -2.41 -19.54 1.07
CA ASP A 78 -2.59 -18.48 2.07
C ASP A 78 -1.57 -17.34 1.91
N SER A 79 -1.89 -16.17 2.46
CA SER A 79 -1.05 -14.96 2.35
C SER A 79 0.38 -15.18 2.84
N ILE A 80 0.57 -16.03 3.87
CA ILE A 80 1.89 -16.39 4.39
C ILE A 80 2.66 -17.26 3.40
N ALA A 81 2.05 -18.30 2.83
CA ALA A 81 2.69 -19.12 1.81
C ALA A 81 3.04 -18.31 0.56
N ILE A 82 2.17 -17.39 0.15
CA ILE A 82 2.44 -16.46 -0.95
C ILE A 82 3.65 -15.59 -0.64
N LEU A 83 3.71 -14.97 0.54
CA LEU A 83 4.85 -14.14 0.93
C LEU A 83 6.16 -14.95 1.00
N ASN A 84 6.09 -16.21 1.46
CA ASN A 84 7.22 -17.14 1.45
C ASN A 84 7.68 -17.44 0.02
N ALA A 85 6.74 -17.70 -0.89
CA ALA A 85 7.04 -17.95 -2.29
C ALA A 85 7.65 -16.71 -2.96
N ILE A 86 7.17 -15.50 -2.65
CA ILE A 86 7.79 -14.24 -3.08
C ILE A 86 9.22 -14.16 -2.55
N ALA A 87 9.45 -14.45 -1.26
CA ALA A 87 10.79 -14.40 -0.68
C ALA A 87 11.78 -15.36 -1.38
N VAL A 88 11.33 -16.58 -1.70
CA VAL A 88 12.11 -17.57 -2.45
C VAL A 88 12.38 -17.08 -3.88
N ASN A 89 11.33 -16.71 -4.61
CA ASN A 89 11.42 -16.39 -6.05
C ASN A 89 12.17 -15.07 -6.31
N CYS A 90 12.12 -14.12 -5.37
CA CYS A 90 12.86 -12.86 -5.45
C CYS A 90 14.24 -12.91 -4.80
N GLY A 91 14.65 -14.04 -4.24
CA GLY A 91 15.96 -14.18 -3.57
C GLY A 91 16.09 -13.29 -2.33
N CYS A 92 15.01 -13.07 -1.60
CA CYS A 92 15.01 -12.39 -0.31
C CYS A 92 15.53 -13.36 0.77
N LEU A 93 16.85 -13.40 0.95
CA LEU A 93 17.53 -14.28 1.88
C LEU A 93 18.36 -13.49 2.89
N LYS A 94 18.34 -13.94 4.16
CA LYS A 94 19.22 -13.51 5.24
C LYS A 94 20.56 -14.26 5.15
N LYS A 95 21.54 -13.80 5.94
CA LYS A 95 22.81 -14.53 6.09
C LYS A 95 22.53 -15.92 6.67
N GLY A 96 23.02 -16.96 6.00
CA GLY A 96 22.74 -18.35 6.39
C GLY A 96 21.69 -19.05 5.54
N ASN A 97 21.22 -18.43 4.45
CA ASN A 97 20.25 -19.01 3.51
C ASN A 97 18.84 -19.19 4.12
N GLU A 98 18.51 -18.39 5.12
CA GLU A 98 17.16 -18.28 5.69
C GLU A 98 16.33 -17.24 4.91
N LEU A 99 15.01 -17.43 4.85
CA LEU A 99 14.12 -16.48 4.17
C LEU A 99 14.06 -15.14 4.89
N ASP A 100 14.08 -14.05 4.13
CA ASP A 100 13.94 -12.69 4.61
C ASP A 100 12.55 -12.13 4.33
N HIS A 101 11.61 -12.39 5.24
CA HIS A 101 10.23 -11.91 5.13
C HIS A 101 10.14 -10.39 5.17
N ASP A 102 10.98 -9.72 5.96
CA ASP A 102 11.02 -8.25 6.04
C ASP A 102 11.37 -7.65 4.68
N LYS A 103 12.38 -8.22 4.01
CA LYS A 103 12.81 -7.79 2.68
C LYS A 103 11.76 -8.10 1.61
N ALA A 104 11.12 -9.26 1.68
CA ALA A 104 10.04 -9.62 0.76
C ALA A 104 8.81 -8.71 0.93
N ALA A 105 8.44 -8.39 2.17
CA ALA A 105 7.35 -7.47 2.48
C ALA A 105 7.65 -6.06 1.97
N PHE A 106 8.86 -5.55 2.21
CA PHE A 106 9.28 -4.25 1.70
C PHE A 106 9.26 -4.21 0.17
N LEU A 107 9.75 -5.26 -0.49
CA LEU A 107 9.73 -5.37 -1.95
C LEU A 107 8.31 -5.29 -2.51
N LEU A 108 7.39 -6.07 -1.94
CA LEU A 108 5.98 -6.09 -2.36
C LEU A 108 5.32 -4.71 -2.18
N LEU A 109 5.51 -4.09 -1.02
CA LEU A 109 4.94 -2.76 -0.72
C LEU A 109 5.52 -1.69 -1.65
N ASP A 110 6.82 -1.74 -1.94
CA ASP A 110 7.46 -0.82 -2.87
C ASP A 110 6.99 -1.05 -4.31
N ASP A 111 6.85 -2.31 -4.75
CA ASP A 111 6.30 -2.66 -6.08
C ASP A 111 4.88 -2.14 -6.25
N PHE A 112 4.06 -2.26 -5.21
CA PHE A 112 2.70 -1.75 -5.17
C PHE A 112 2.67 -0.22 -5.26
N ARG A 113 3.41 0.48 -4.39
CA ARG A 113 3.44 1.96 -4.31
C ARG A 113 3.98 2.61 -5.58
N ASN A 114 4.89 1.94 -6.28
CA ASN A 114 5.45 2.42 -7.55
C ASN A 114 4.68 1.93 -8.79
N ALA A 115 3.48 1.34 -8.60
CA ALA A 115 2.63 0.83 -9.67
C ALA A 115 3.29 -0.23 -10.58
N ARG A 116 4.29 -0.96 -10.07
CA ARG A 116 4.97 -2.04 -10.80
C ARG A 116 4.10 -3.29 -10.93
N LEU A 117 3.15 -3.46 -10.01
CA LEU A 117 2.08 -4.47 -10.08
C LEU A 117 0.95 -4.10 -11.07
N GLY A 118 0.98 -2.89 -11.63
CA GLY A 118 -0.05 -2.36 -12.51
C GLY A 118 -0.84 -1.21 -11.89
N LYS A 119 -1.92 -0.80 -12.57
CA LYS A 119 -2.83 0.26 -12.08
C LYS A 119 -3.85 -0.37 -11.14
N ILE A 120 -3.66 -0.18 -9.84
CA ILE A 120 -4.51 -0.72 -8.79
C ILE A 120 -5.17 0.42 -8.04
N SER A 121 -6.48 0.32 -7.82
CA SER A 121 -7.25 1.20 -6.95
C SER A 121 -7.57 0.46 -5.66
N VAL A 122 -7.29 1.12 -4.52
CA VAL A 122 -7.61 0.60 -3.17
C VAL A 122 -9.05 0.89 -2.75
N GLU A 123 -9.75 1.79 -3.44
CA GLU A 123 -11.15 2.13 -3.15
C GLU A 123 -12.00 1.91 -4.40
N ASN A 124 -13.23 1.41 -4.21
CA ASN A 124 -14.25 1.30 -5.23
C ASN A 124 -15.42 2.25 -4.90
N PRO A 125 -15.97 3.00 -5.87
CA PRO A 125 -17.14 3.87 -5.64
C PRO A 125 -18.32 3.20 -4.92
N GLN A 126 -18.48 1.89 -5.06
CA GLN A 126 -19.57 1.12 -4.44
C GLN A 126 -19.37 0.91 -2.93
N ASP A 127 -18.15 1.04 -2.42
CA ASP A 127 -17.84 0.84 -0.99
C ASP A 127 -18.46 1.94 -0.11
N GLY A 128 -18.65 3.14 -0.68
CA GLY A 128 -19.25 4.29 0.01
C GLY A 128 -20.78 4.24 0.17
N GLU A 129 -21.48 3.37 -0.58
CA GLU A 129 -22.95 3.27 -0.51
C GLU A 129 -23.44 2.34 0.62
N ASN A 130 -22.55 1.49 1.17
CA ASN A 130 -22.93 0.47 2.14
C ASN A 130 -22.88 0.93 3.62
N ASN A 131 -22.42 2.16 3.89
CA ASN A 131 -22.36 2.75 5.24
C ASN A 131 -23.61 3.59 5.60
N GLY A 132 -24.71 3.40 4.87
CA GLY A 132 -25.95 4.19 4.97
C GLY A 132 -27.22 3.40 5.27
N ASN A 133 -27.16 2.27 5.97
CA ASN A 133 -28.36 1.54 6.43
C ASN A 133 -28.28 1.10 7.89
#